data_AF-V4A681-F1
#
_entry.id   AF-V4A681-F1
#
_cell.length_a   1.000
_cell.length_b   1.000
_cell.length_c   1.000
_cell.angle_alpha   90.00
_cell.angle_beta   90.00
_cell.angle_gamma   90.00
#
_symmetry.space_group_name_H-M   'P 1'
#
loop_
_entity.id
_entity.type
_entity.pdbx_description
1 polymer ?
#
loop_
_entity_poly.entity_id
_entity_poly.type
_entity_poly.pdbx_seq_one_letter_code
_entity_poly.pdbx_strand_id
1 'polypeptide(L)'
;MPGSEIVPVKILAENFYKLQLELRAQSLPNYLRPFSGKGNHKFSDWIRDLEHVGLLCQADYERLRNFCLMSVTGPASNYVIRYIKSNPTCSWRHLKSALKIHFSDLSDIQFAKKKLLSLKQNFGESVQTYGDRILSTAEDAYTGDELVHPIIQGILKDVFMDGLREHFIIRKLIRDQPLTLEESQVGSSGATNGSYL
;
A
#
# COMPACT_ATOMS: atom_id res chain seq x y z
N MET A 1 -30.59 -46.05 11.13
CA MET A 1 -29.29 -45.64 11.72
C MET A 1 -28.61 -44.74 10.71
N PRO A 2 -28.55 -43.41 10.89
CA PRO A 2 -27.81 -42.56 9.98
C PRO A 2 -26.32 -42.84 10.16
N GLY A 3 -25.64 -43.15 9.05
CA GLY A 3 -24.21 -43.48 9.02
C GLY A 3 -23.37 -42.30 9.50
N SER A 4 -22.42 -42.58 10.37
CA SER A 4 -21.40 -41.62 10.79
C SER A 4 -20.54 -41.25 9.58
N GLU A 5 -20.81 -40.08 8.98
CA GLU A 5 -19.88 -39.47 8.03
C GLU A 5 -18.58 -39.16 8.77
N ILE A 6 -17.55 -39.95 8.49
CA ILE A 6 -16.22 -39.74 9.03
C ILE A 6 -15.67 -38.49 8.35
N VAL A 7 -15.65 -37.36 9.06
CA VAL A 7 -15.07 -36.12 8.56
C VAL A 7 -13.57 -36.36 8.32
N PRO A 8 -13.06 -36.17 7.09
CA PRO A 8 -11.65 -36.36 6.80
C PRO A 8 -10.77 -35.47 7.68
N VAL A 9 -9.70 -36.05 8.25
CA VAL A 9 -8.72 -35.36 9.12
C VAL A 9 -8.15 -34.10 8.45
N LYS A 10 -8.04 -34.10 7.12
CA LYS A 10 -7.60 -32.95 6.33
C LYS A 10 -8.55 -31.75 6.46
N ILE A 11 -9.87 -32.00 6.41
CA ILE A 11 -10.89 -30.94 6.55
C ILE A 11 -10.84 -30.35 7.96
N LEU A 12 -10.66 -31.20 8.97
CA LEU A 12 -10.47 -30.74 10.36
C LEU A 12 -9.22 -29.88 10.50
N ALA A 13 -8.07 -30.32 9.97
CA ALA A 13 -6.82 -29.57 10.03
C ALA A 13 -6.93 -28.19 9.34
N GLU A 14 -7.56 -28.12 8.16
CA GLU A 14 -7.80 -26.86 7.45
C GLU A 14 -8.71 -25.92 8.24
N ASN A 15 -9.78 -26.44 8.85
CA ASN A 15 -10.71 -25.65 9.66
C ASN A 15 -10.06 -25.14 10.96
N PHE A 16 -9.26 -25.98 11.63
CA PHE A 16 -8.50 -25.56 12.82
C PHE A 16 -7.47 -24.49 12.50
N TYR A 17 -6.77 -24.61 11.36
CA TYR A 17 -5.84 -23.58 10.91
C TYR A 17 -6.54 -22.24 10.65
N LYS A 18 -7.68 -22.25 9.94
CA LYS A 18 -8.51 -21.05 9.72
C LYS A 18 -8.96 -20.45 11.05
N LEU A 19 -9.44 -21.25 11.98
CA LEU A 19 -9.91 -20.78 13.28
C LEU A 19 -8.78 -20.20 14.14
N GLN A 20 -7.58 -20.79 14.08
CA GLN A 20 -6.39 -20.24 14.73
C GLN A 20 -5.98 -18.89 14.13
N LEU A 21 -6.08 -18.72 12.81
CA LEU A 21 -5.87 -17.42 12.16
C LEU A 21 -6.94 -16.40 12.57
N GLU A 22 -8.21 -16.80 12.68
CA GLU A 22 -9.28 -15.92 13.17
C GLU A 22 -9.07 -15.47 14.62
N LEU A 23 -8.71 -16.38 15.51
CA LEU A 23 -8.43 -16.05 16.92
C LEU A 23 -7.26 -15.08 17.07
N ARG A 24 -6.22 -15.22 16.23
CA ARG A 24 -5.10 -14.26 16.18
C ARG A 24 -5.53 -12.90 15.62
N ALA A 25 -6.44 -12.91 14.66
CA ALA A 25 -6.96 -11.69 14.05
C ALA A 25 -7.98 -10.95 14.93
N GLN A 26 -8.60 -11.61 15.91
CA GLN A 26 -9.72 -11.06 16.67
C GLN A 26 -9.37 -9.79 17.47
N SER A 27 -8.12 -9.64 17.90
CA SER A 27 -7.64 -8.42 18.57
C SER A 27 -7.07 -7.37 17.61
N LEU A 28 -6.70 -7.74 16.37
CA LEU A 28 -5.99 -6.86 15.44
C LEU A 28 -6.79 -5.60 15.03
N PRO A 29 -8.11 -5.68 14.78
CA PRO A 29 -8.93 -4.49 14.56
C PRO A 29 -8.93 -3.49 15.72
N ASN A 30 -8.70 -3.94 16.96
CA ASN A 30 -8.62 -3.03 18.12
C ASN A 30 -7.35 -2.18 18.12
N TYR A 31 -6.34 -2.55 17.32
CA TYR A 31 -5.13 -1.75 17.11
C TYR A 31 -5.25 -0.80 15.92
N LEU A 32 -6.33 -0.88 15.14
CA LEU A 32 -6.61 0.10 14.10
C LEU A 32 -7.02 1.43 14.74
N ARG A 33 -6.30 2.48 14.39
CA ARG A 33 -6.67 3.84 14.79
C ARG A 33 -8.05 4.17 14.19
N PRO A 34 -9.01 4.69 14.98
CA PRO A 34 -10.30 5.03 14.46
C PRO A 34 -10.20 6.23 13.49
N PHE A 35 -10.93 6.18 12.39
CA PHE A 35 -10.96 7.25 11.39
C PHE A 35 -12.34 7.88 11.30
N SER A 36 -12.43 9.17 11.63
CA SER A 36 -13.71 9.89 11.63
C SER A 36 -13.97 10.71 10.36
N GLY A 37 -12.95 10.87 9.50
CA GLY A 37 -12.97 11.83 8.40
C GLY A 37 -12.80 13.28 8.84
N LYS A 38 -12.52 13.55 10.12
CA LYS A 38 -12.23 14.86 10.68
C LYS A 38 -11.03 14.79 11.65
N GLY A 39 -10.29 15.90 11.77
CA GLY A 39 -9.16 16.04 12.70
C GLY A 39 -7.79 15.87 12.05
N ASN A 40 -6.76 15.64 12.88
CA ASN A 40 -5.36 15.58 12.44
C ASN A 40 -4.94 14.22 11.85
N HIS A 41 -5.81 13.21 11.91
CA HIS A 41 -5.50 11.88 11.38
C HIS A 41 -5.67 11.86 9.87
N LYS A 42 -4.56 11.71 9.16
CA LYS A 42 -4.55 11.64 7.69
C LYS A 42 -5.23 10.36 7.23
N PHE A 43 -6.05 10.49 6.20
CA PHE A 43 -6.67 9.35 5.53
C PHE A 43 -5.62 8.32 5.07
N SER A 44 -4.47 8.78 4.56
CA SER A 44 -3.38 7.90 4.10
C SER A 44 -2.80 7.03 5.22
N ASP A 45 -2.58 7.60 6.41
CA ASP A 45 -2.03 6.87 7.55
C ASP A 45 -2.99 5.79 8.05
N TRP A 46 -4.30 6.11 8.09
CA TRP A 46 -5.33 5.13 8.48
C TRP A 46 -5.45 3.99 7.47
N ILE A 47 -5.43 4.30 6.17
CA ILE A 47 -5.44 3.29 5.11
C ILE A 47 -4.23 2.36 5.21
N ARG A 48 -3.03 2.92 5.47
CA ARG A 48 -1.80 2.13 5.63
C ARG A 48 -1.91 1.14 6.78
N ASP A 49 -2.45 1.56 7.92
CA ASP A 49 -2.67 0.66 9.07
C ASP A 49 -3.66 -0.46 8.73
N LEU A 50 -4.74 -0.13 8.04
CA LEU A 50 -5.76 -1.09 7.64
C LEU A 50 -5.19 -2.14 6.68
N GLU A 51 -4.40 -1.72 5.69
CA GLU A 51 -3.74 -2.64 4.76
C GLU A 51 -2.67 -3.50 5.44
N HIS A 52 -1.93 -2.94 6.39
CA HIS A 52 -0.98 -3.69 7.20
C HIS A 52 -1.67 -4.79 8.03
N VAL A 53 -2.79 -4.47 8.69
CA VAL A 53 -3.61 -5.49 9.38
C VAL A 53 -4.18 -6.51 8.41
N GLY A 54 -4.57 -6.08 7.20
CA GLY A 54 -4.99 -6.97 6.13
C GLY A 54 -3.94 -8.01 5.77
N LEU A 55 -2.69 -7.57 5.59
CA LEU A 55 -1.56 -8.46 5.28
C LEU A 55 -1.28 -9.44 6.43
N LEU A 56 -1.29 -8.96 7.68
CA LEU A 56 -1.08 -9.81 8.87
C LEU A 56 -2.14 -10.92 8.99
N CYS A 57 -3.38 -10.62 8.61
CA CYS A 57 -4.50 -11.56 8.71
C CYS A 57 -4.69 -12.40 7.44
N GLN A 58 -3.90 -12.19 6.38
CA GLN A 58 -4.17 -12.74 5.04
C GLN A 58 -5.62 -12.45 4.60
N ALA A 59 -6.07 -11.23 4.86
CA ALA A 59 -7.45 -10.81 4.61
C ALA A 59 -7.73 -10.69 3.10
N ASP A 60 -8.86 -11.25 2.69
CA ASP A 60 -9.42 -10.98 1.37
C ASP A 60 -10.09 -9.59 1.34
N TYR A 61 -10.58 -9.20 0.15
CA TYR A 61 -11.22 -7.90 -0.03
C TYR A 61 -12.49 -7.73 0.79
N GLU A 62 -13.22 -8.81 1.09
CA GLU A 62 -14.41 -8.74 1.92
C GLU A 62 -14.05 -8.45 3.37
N ARG A 63 -12.99 -9.10 3.87
CA ARG A 63 -12.50 -8.90 5.22
C ARG A 63 -11.86 -7.53 5.43
N LEU A 64 -11.14 -6.99 4.44
CA LEU A 64 -10.65 -5.61 4.45
C LEU A 64 -11.81 -4.59 4.55
N ARG A 65 -12.92 -4.85 3.85
CA ARG A 65 -14.14 -4.05 3.97
C ARG A 65 -14.76 -4.13 5.36
N ASN A 66 -14.72 -5.29 6.02
CA ASN A 66 -15.18 -5.43 7.41
C ASN A 66 -14.26 -4.67 8.39
N PHE A 67 -12.94 -4.74 8.21
CA PHE A 67 -12.00 -3.94 9.01
C PHE A 67 -12.19 -2.42 8.83
N CYS A 68 -12.53 -1.99 7.61
CA CYS A 68 -12.95 -0.61 7.36
C CYS A 68 -14.17 -0.24 8.20
N LEU A 69 -15.24 -1.03 8.14
CA LEU A 69 -16.46 -0.80 8.93
C LEU A 69 -16.20 -0.74 10.44
N MET A 70 -15.27 -1.56 10.96
CA MET A 70 -14.93 -1.59 12.38
C MET A 70 -14.09 -0.39 12.83
N SER A 71 -13.31 0.21 11.93
CA SER A 71 -12.37 1.30 12.27
C SER A 71 -12.87 2.69 11.86
N VAL A 72 -13.91 2.80 11.03
CA VAL A 72 -14.53 4.10 10.74
C VAL A 72 -15.51 4.54 11.82
N THR A 73 -15.46 5.83 12.15
CA THR A 73 -16.33 6.45 13.15
C THR A 73 -16.94 7.74 12.61
N GLY A 74 -17.91 8.32 13.32
CA GLY A 74 -18.43 9.66 13.02
C GLY A 74 -18.90 9.86 11.55
N PRO A 75 -18.57 11.00 10.92
CA PRO A 75 -18.95 11.31 9.53
C PRO A 75 -18.47 10.28 8.49
N ALA A 76 -17.26 9.75 8.64
CA ALA A 76 -16.74 8.73 7.75
C ALA A 76 -17.56 7.44 7.80
N SER A 77 -17.98 7.01 9.00
CA SER A 77 -18.85 5.84 9.16
C SER A 77 -20.18 6.02 8.43
N ASN A 78 -20.81 7.20 8.55
CA ASN A 78 -22.05 7.51 7.84
C ASN A 78 -21.90 7.42 6.31
N TYR A 79 -20.78 7.89 5.78
CA TYR A 79 -20.48 7.80 4.34
C TYR A 79 -20.28 6.34 3.91
N VAL A 80 -19.42 5.58 4.62
CA VAL A 80 -19.12 4.17 4.29
C VAL A 80 -20.40 3.34 4.29
N ILE A 81 -21.24 3.47 5.32
CA ILE A 81 -22.50 2.71 5.42
C ILE A 81 -23.42 3.03 4.24
N ARG A 82 -23.57 4.30 3.88
CA ARG A 82 -24.39 4.71 2.73
C ARG A 82 -23.82 4.17 1.42
N TYR A 83 -22.51 4.28 1.21
CA TYR A 83 -21.85 3.81 0.01
C TYR A 83 -22.00 2.30 -0.17
N ILE A 84 -21.83 1.53 0.89
CA ILE A 84 -22.00 0.07 0.91
C ILE A 84 -23.46 -0.33 0.66
N LYS A 85 -24.42 0.36 1.28
CA LYS A 85 -25.85 0.08 1.04
C LYS A 85 -26.24 0.32 -0.42
N SER A 86 -25.69 1.37 -1.04
CA SER A 86 -25.93 1.66 -2.45
C SER A 86 -25.15 0.75 -3.40
N ASN A 87 -24.04 0.15 -2.94
CA ASN A 87 -23.18 -0.72 -3.75
C ASN A 87 -22.82 -2.01 -2.97
N PRO A 88 -23.74 -2.97 -2.80
CA PRO A 88 -23.53 -4.13 -1.93
C PRO A 88 -22.36 -5.02 -2.36
N THR A 89 -22.09 -5.09 -3.66
CA THR A 89 -21.03 -5.91 -4.30
C THR A 89 -19.74 -5.13 -4.54
N CYS A 90 -19.57 -3.93 -3.97
CA CYS A 90 -18.35 -3.16 -4.16
C CYS A 90 -17.14 -3.88 -3.58
N SER A 91 -16.06 -3.98 -4.36
CA SER A 91 -14.79 -4.49 -3.86
C SER A 91 -14.10 -3.47 -2.96
N TRP A 92 -13.19 -3.94 -2.09
CA TRP A 92 -12.36 -3.08 -1.25
C TRP A 92 -11.67 -1.97 -2.06
N ARG A 93 -11.17 -2.30 -3.25
CA ARG A 93 -10.50 -1.35 -4.15
C ARG A 93 -11.40 -0.16 -4.52
N HIS A 94 -12.66 -0.44 -4.87
CA HIS A 94 -13.63 0.61 -5.21
C HIS A 94 -13.99 1.45 -3.98
N LEU A 95 -14.20 0.80 -2.83
CA LEU A 95 -14.48 1.48 -1.56
C LEU A 95 -13.30 2.39 -1.15
N LYS A 96 -12.07 1.90 -1.22
CA LYS A 96 -10.83 2.66 -0.95
C LYS A 96 -10.74 3.88 -1.85
N SER A 97 -11.00 3.72 -3.15
CA SER A 97 -10.99 4.83 -4.11
C SER A 97 -12.05 5.89 -3.78
N ALA A 98 -13.29 5.47 -3.51
CA ALA A 98 -14.37 6.38 -3.11
C ALA A 98 -14.05 7.13 -1.81
N LEU A 99 -13.47 6.44 -0.83
CA LEU A 99 -13.03 7.07 0.42
C LEU A 99 -11.87 8.03 0.21
N LYS A 100 -10.90 7.70 -0.67
CA LYS A 100 -9.82 8.61 -1.05
C LYS A 100 -10.43 9.88 -1.64
N ILE A 101 -11.34 9.77 -2.61
CA ILE A 101 -11.98 10.96 -3.22
C ILE A 101 -12.72 11.82 -2.19
N HIS A 102 -13.40 11.20 -1.22
CA HIS A 102 -14.25 11.93 -0.28
C HIS A 102 -13.52 12.47 0.95
N PHE A 103 -12.42 11.85 1.38
CA PHE A 103 -11.71 12.17 2.62
C PHE A 103 -10.23 12.48 2.46
N SER A 104 -9.63 12.26 1.29
CA SER A 104 -8.32 12.85 1.01
C SER A 104 -8.50 14.32 0.66
N ASP A 105 -7.68 15.17 1.27
CA ASP A 105 -7.62 16.55 0.83
C ASP A 105 -6.93 16.59 -0.55
N LEU A 106 -7.56 17.25 -1.52
CA LEU A 106 -6.94 17.50 -2.82
C LEU A 106 -5.61 18.26 -2.65
N SER A 107 -5.50 19.07 -1.60
CA SER A 107 -4.27 19.75 -1.22
C SER A 107 -3.16 18.74 -0.84
N ASP A 108 -3.50 17.64 -0.15
CA ASP A 108 -2.55 16.58 0.23
C ASP A 108 -2.03 15.82 -1.00
N ILE A 109 -2.90 15.51 -1.97
CA ILE A 109 -2.50 14.84 -3.22
C ILE A 109 -1.53 15.71 -4.02
N GLN A 110 -1.87 16.99 -4.20
CA GLN A 110 -1.01 17.92 -4.94
C GLN A 110 0.30 18.20 -4.20
N PHE A 111 0.24 18.29 -2.87
CA PHE A 111 1.43 18.39 -2.04
C PHE A 111 2.32 17.15 -2.17
N ALA A 112 1.75 15.94 -2.16
CA ALA A 112 2.48 14.69 -2.36
C ALA A 112 3.14 14.64 -3.75
N LYS A 113 2.42 15.04 -4.81
CA LYS A 113 2.98 15.15 -6.17
C LYS A 113 4.15 16.13 -6.23
N LYS A 114 4.01 17.31 -5.63
CA LYS A 114 5.09 18.31 -5.59
C LYS A 114 6.29 17.81 -4.77
N LYS A 115 6.03 17.16 -3.63
CA LYS A 115 7.05 16.57 -2.77
C LYS A 115 7.83 15.49 -3.53
N LEU A 116 7.13 14.59 -4.23
CA LEU A 116 7.71 13.52 -5.04
C LEU A 116 8.75 14.07 -6.04
N LEU A 117 8.38 15.09 -6.81
CA LEU A 117 9.27 15.71 -7.80
C LEU A 117 10.50 16.40 -7.19
N SER A 118 10.45 16.74 -5.90
CA SER A 118 11.58 17.36 -5.18
C SER A 118 12.44 16.37 -4.40
N LEU A 119 12.13 15.07 -4.41
CA LEU A 119 12.87 14.09 -3.63
C LEU A 119 14.30 13.93 -4.13
N LYS A 120 15.24 14.00 -3.20
CA LYS A 120 16.66 13.70 -3.41
C LYS A 120 17.11 12.64 -2.40
N GLN A 121 18.15 11.89 -2.73
CA GLN A 121 18.78 10.94 -1.81
C GLN A 121 19.49 11.71 -0.69
N ASN A 122 19.20 11.32 0.56
CA ASN A 122 19.78 11.95 1.75
C ASN A 122 21.26 11.53 1.91
N PHE A 123 21.99 12.26 2.74
CA PHE A 123 23.36 11.87 3.09
C PHE A 123 23.35 10.57 3.92
N GLY A 124 24.15 9.59 3.52
CA GLY A 124 24.23 8.28 4.19
C GLY A 124 23.05 7.35 3.92
N GLU A 125 22.09 7.75 3.09
CA GLU A 125 20.97 6.90 2.69
C GLU A 125 21.36 5.96 1.54
N SER A 126 21.00 4.67 1.65
CA SER A 126 21.22 3.71 0.57
C SER A 126 20.31 3.99 -0.63
N VAL A 127 20.72 3.55 -1.82
CA VAL A 127 19.93 3.71 -3.04
C VAL A 127 18.58 2.98 -2.94
N GLN A 128 18.56 1.81 -2.30
CA GLN A 128 17.34 1.04 -2.07
C GLN A 128 16.37 1.81 -1.17
N THR A 129 16.84 2.29 -0.01
CA THR A 129 16.03 3.09 0.92
C THR A 129 15.50 4.37 0.27
N TYR A 130 16.30 5.00 -0.58
CA TYR A 130 15.85 6.14 -1.36
C TYR A 130 14.70 5.77 -2.31
N GLY A 131 14.83 4.67 -3.06
CA GLY A 131 13.77 4.17 -3.94
C GLY A 131 12.49 3.80 -3.19
N ASP A 132 12.60 3.18 -2.02
CA ASP A 132 11.44 2.86 -1.17
C ASP A 132 10.70 4.13 -0.72
N ARG A 133 11.44 5.21 -0.42
CA ARG A 133 10.82 6.51 -0.09
C ARG A 133 10.11 7.14 -1.28
N ILE A 134 10.63 6.98 -2.50
CA ILE A 134 9.94 7.42 -3.71
C ILE A 134 8.63 6.66 -3.87
N LEU A 135 8.65 5.33 -3.77
CA LEU A 135 7.45 4.50 -3.86
C LEU A 135 6.41 4.90 -2.82
N SER A 136 6.81 5.03 -1.55
CA SER A 136 5.91 5.45 -0.49
C SER A 136 5.29 6.83 -0.74
N THR A 137 6.05 7.79 -1.28
CA THR A 137 5.53 9.13 -1.62
C THR A 137 4.63 9.08 -2.87
N ALA A 138 4.91 8.16 -3.80
CA ALA A 138 4.09 7.95 -4.99
C ALA A 138 2.72 7.35 -4.65
N GLU A 139 2.64 6.45 -3.66
CA GLU A 139 1.38 5.89 -3.16
C GLU A 139 0.47 6.96 -2.54
N ASP A 140 1.05 7.99 -1.91
CA ASP A 140 0.32 9.15 -1.44
C ASP A 140 -0.20 9.99 -2.63
N ALA A 141 0.63 10.17 -3.67
CA ALA A 141 0.38 11.03 -4.83
C ALA A 141 -0.56 10.44 -5.89
N TYR A 142 -0.60 9.11 -6.02
CA TYR A 142 -1.29 8.39 -7.09
C TYR A 142 -2.16 7.26 -6.52
N THR A 143 -3.06 6.73 -7.34
CA THR A 143 -3.83 5.51 -7.05
C THR A 143 -3.08 4.27 -7.55
N GLY A 144 -3.45 3.09 -7.06
CA GLY A 144 -2.76 1.83 -7.43
C GLY A 144 -2.73 1.55 -8.94
N ASP A 145 -3.77 1.96 -9.68
CA ASP A 145 -3.78 1.82 -11.15
C ASP A 145 -2.86 2.82 -11.85
N GLU A 146 -2.83 4.06 -11.34
CA GLU A 146 -1.94 5.10 -11.87
C GLU A 146 -0.48 4.71 -11.65
N LEU A 147 -0.14 4.07 -10.53
CA LEU A 147 1.23 3.63 -10.25
C LEU A 147 1.79 2.63 -11.28
N VAL A 148 0.94 1.77 -11.85
CA VAL A 148 1.38 0.80 -12.87
C VAL A 148 1.42 1.43 -14.27
N HIS A 149 0.86 2.63 -14.43
CA HIS A 149 0.79 3.29 -15.72
C HIS A 149 2.19 3.68 -16.25
N PRO A 150 2.52 3.40 -17.54
CA PRO A 150 3.85 3.64 -18.09
C PRO A 150 4.35 5.09 -17.92
N ILE A 151 3.46 6.06 -18.06
CA ILE A 151 3.80 7.49 -17.85
C ILE A 151 4.24 7.75 -16.41
N ILE A 152 3.54 7.19 -15.42
CA ILE A 152 3.88 7.39 -14.01
C ILE A 152 5.18 6.67 -13.68
N GLN A 153 5.37 5.45 -14.19
CA GLN A 153 6.65 4.73 -14.07
C GLN A 153 7.83 5.53 -14.66
N GLY A 154 7.63 6.18 -15.81
CA GLY A 154 8.61 7.09 -16.40
C GLY A 154 8.95 8.26 -15.47
N ILE A 155 7.94 8.91 -14.88
CA ILE A 155 8.15 10.00 -13.91
C ILE A 155 8.92 9.50 -12.68
N LEU A 156 8.54 8.35 -12.12
CA LEU A 156 9.20 7.79 -10.93
C LEU A 156 10.66 7.46 -11.20
N LYS A 157 10.95 6.89 -12.37
CA LYS A 157 12.30 6.63 -12.85
C LYS A 157 13.11 7.92 -12.98
N ASP A 158 12.55 8.96 -13.61
CA ASP A 158 13.24 10.24 -13.79
C ASP A 158 13.52 10.91 -12.44
N VAL A 159 12.55 10.91 -11.51
CA VAL A 159 12.74 11.40 -10.13
C VAL A 159 13.87 10.65 -9.43
N PHE A 160 13.92 9.33 -9.57
CA PHE A 160 14.98 8.51 -8.97
C PHE A 160 16.35 8.86 -9.56
N MET A 161 16.50 8.86 -10.89
CA MET A 161 17.78 9.17 -11.54
C MET A 161 18.26 10.58 -11.21
N ASP A 162 17.38 11.57 -11.25
CA ASP A 162 17.72 12.98 -10.99
C ASP A 162 18.06 13.23 -9.52
N GLY A 163 17.58 12.39 -8.61
CA GLY A 163 17.79 12.54 -7.17
C GLY A 163 18.91 11.71 -6.57
N LEU A 164 19.55 10.83 -7.34
CA LEU A 164 20.75 10.10 -6.92
C LEU A 164 21.93 11.05 -6.68
N ARG A 165 22.73 10.75 -5.66
CA ARG A 165 23.97 11.50 -5.37
C ARG A 165 25.17 11.01 -6.19
N GLU A 166 25.22 9.72 -6.46
CA GLU A 166 26.40 9.06 -7.03
C GLU A 166 26.36 9.07 -8.56
N HIS A 167 27.16 9.95 -9.16
CA HIS A 167 27.23 10.12 -10.63
C HIS A 167 27.64 8.87 -11.41
N PHE A 168 28.32 7.90 -10.80
CA PHE A 168 28.66 6.65 -11.48
C PHE A 168 27.43 5.73 -11.64
N ILE A 169 26.54 5.69 -10.63
CA ILE A 169 25.28 4.96 -10.69
C ILE A 169 24.39 5.56 -11.78
N ILE A 170 24.27 6.90 -11.82
CA ILE A 170 23.51 7.62 -12.86
C ILE A 170 24.02 7.25 -14.26
N ARG A 171 25.35 7.30 -14.47
CA ARG A 171 25.95 6.94 -15.77
C ARG A 171 25.67 5.51 -16.19
N LYS A 172 25.65 4.57 -15.24
CA LYS A 172 25.27 3.19 -15.50
C LYS A 172 23.80 3.09 -15.89
N LEU A 173 22.89 3.71 -15.13
CA LEU A 173 21.46 3.70 -15.41
C LEU A 173 21.11 4.32 -16.77
N ILE A 174 21.81 5.39 -17.17
CA ILE A 174 21.65 5.98 -18.51
C ILE A 174 22.01 4.97 -19.62
N ARG A 175 23.01 4.13 -19.40
CA ARG A 175 23.41 3.07 -20.34
C ARG A 175 22.39 1.93 -20.36
N ASP A 176 21.91 1.54 -19.18
CA ASP A 176 21.00 0.40 -19.00
C ASP A 176 19.56 0.73 -19.45
N GLN A 177 19.21 2.02 -19.59
CA GLN A 177 17.91 2.53 -20.06
C GLN A 177 16.70 1.84 -19.39
N PRO A 178 16.59 1.90 -18.04
CA PRO A 178 15.44 1.33 -17.36
C PRO A 178 14.15 2.03 -17.78
N LEU A 179 13.06 1.26 -17.84
CA LEU A 179 11.71 1.75 -18.15
C LEU A 179 10.90 2.02 -16.89
N THR A 180 11.28 1.39 -15.78
CA THR A 180 10.55 1.46 -14.50
C THR A 180 11.46 1.86 -13.34
N LEU A 181 10.84 2.26 -12.22
CA LEU A 181 11.57 2.51 -10.99
C LEU A 181 12.25 1.24 -10.47
N GLU A 182 11.57 0.10 -10.55
CA GLU A 182 12.07 -1.20 -10.09
C GLU A 182 13.34 -1.60 -10.86
N GLU A 183 13.33 -1.50 -12.20
CA GLU A 183 14.52 -1.75 -13.02
C GLU A 183 15.69 -0.83 -12.65
N SER A 184 15.39 0.42 -12.29
CA SER A 184 16.40 1.38 -11.84
C SER A 184 17.02 1.00 -10.49
N GLN A 185 16.23 0.45 -9.55
CA GLN A 185 16.71 -0.05 -8.26
C GLN A 185 17.56 -1.33 -8.43
N VAL A 186 17.16 -2.23 -9.34
CA VAL A 186 17.95 -3.45 -9.65
C VAL A 186 19.27 -3.09 -10.34
N GLY A 187 19.23 -2.21 -11.34
CA GLY A 187 20.42 -1.77 -12.09
C GLY A 187 21.45 -1.06 -11.21
N SER A 188 20.99 -0.27 -10.23
CA SER A 188 21.86 0.42 -9.26
C SER A 188 22.49 -0.53 -8.23
N SER A 189 21.78 -1.57 -7.80
CA SER A 189 22.31 -2.60 -6.88
C SER A 189 23.48 -3.39 -7.49
N GLY A 190 23.48 -3.58 -8.81
CA GLY A 190 24.62 -4.17 -9.52
C GLY A 190 25.82 -3.25 -9.68
N ALA A 191 25.72 -1.96 -9.34
CA ALA A 191 26.82 -0.99 -9.42
C ALA A 191 27.65 -0.95 -8.13
N THR A 192 27.00 -1.16 -6.98
CA THR A 192 27.64 -1.18 -5.66
C THR A 192 28.51 -2.42 -5.41
N ASN A 193 28.26 -3.52 -6.12
CA ASN A 193 29.04 -4.76 -6.00
C ASN A 193 30.29 -4.81 -6.89
N GLY A 194 30.54 -3.77 -7.70
CA GLY A 194 31.66 -3.70 -8.65
C GLY A 194 32.85 -2.85 -8.21
N SER A 195 32.89 -2.37 -6.96
CA SER A 195 33.88 -1.38 -6.49
C SER A 195 34.96 -1.92 -5.54
N TYR A 196 35.19 -3.23 -5.53
CA TYR A 196 36.33 -3.86 -4.86
C TYR A 196 37.05 -4.84 -5.79
N LEU A 197 37.65 -4.32 -6.87
CA LEU A 197 38.79 -4.93 -7.57
C LEU A 197 39.68 -3.81 -8.12
#